data_AF-A0A8T7K9K8-F1
#
_entry.id   AF-A0A8T7K9K8-F1
#
_cell.length_a   1.000
_cell.length_b   1.000
_cell.length_c   1.000
_cell.angle_alpha   90.00
_cell.angle_beta   90.00
_cell.angle_gamma   90.00
#
_symmetry.space_group_name_H-M   'P 1'
#
loop_
_entity.id
_entity.type
_entity.pdbx_description
1 polymer ?
#
loop_
_entity_poly.entity_id
_entity_poly.type
_entity_poly.pdbx_seq_one_letter_code
_entity_poly.pdbx_strand_id
1 'polypeptide(L)'
;MRLAFFSLMILLCVVNVRALAAQAETCTLPARLVIGHEGRVLPDVVVNVRDTPGRSGLNIGRIPAGGMFSVLDGPRCADGYWWWQIAYHHVRDGLTGWSAEGDAGEAEYWLEPRGERVLLPDAQGSARYYLRLDDGTLEAEGCLAPPEDYARLWLGYAQVNRRTLFMLDHAEQLYVAQGGLVDFRSAITQGSYNAGIGASFGTHDGGGAVDLSVRSPADWSVRPDIEDLVYFLRVAGFAAWLRPEDMFYRDSPIHIHAIAVGDAELSDTARTQVEGEGGYLYGLDGIPAEYGGPNADAHGGPLICQWMRAQGLDDRRTASGTTAP
;
A
#
# COMPACT_ATOMS: atom_id res chain seq x y z
N MET A 1 -58.69 66.86 -49.60
CA MET A 1 -58.10 66.32 -48.35
C MET A 1 -58.63 64.91 -48.13
N ARG A 2 -57.88 63.87 -48.51
CA ARG A 2 -58.24 62.46 -48.29
C ARG A 2 -57.39 61.94 -47.13
N LEU A 3 -58.02 61.55 -46.02
CA LEU A 3 -57.37 60.89 -44.89
C LEU A 3 -57.13 59.42 -45.25
N ALA A 4 -55.89 58.96 -45.11
CA ALA A 4 -55.54 57.55 -45.15
C ALA A 4 -55.45 56.99 -43.72
N PHE A 5 -56.29 56.00 -43.41
CA PHE A 5 -56.20 55.21 -42.18
C PHE A 5 -55.18 54.09 -42.39
N PHE A 6 -54.05 54.15 -41.68
CA PHE A 6 -53.11 53.02 -41.57
C PHE A 6 -53.55 52.14 -40.40
N SER A 7 -54.03 50.94 -40.69
CA SER A 7 -54.36 49.91 -39.70
C SER A 7 -53.07 49.18 -39.30
N LEU A 8 -52.66 49.31 -38.04
CA LEU A 8 -51.49 48.67 -37.47
C LEU A 8 -51.87 47.27 -36.98
N MET A 9 -51.54 46.22 -37.75
CA MET A 9 -51.60 44.83 -37.27
C MET A 9 -50.40 44.57 -36.36
N ILE A 10 -50.65 44.45 -35.05
CA ILE A 10 -49.68 43.94 -34.08
C ILE A 10 -49.75 42.40 -34.13
N LEU A 11 -48.73 41.78 -34.74
CA LEU A 11 -48.56 40.32 -34.74
C LEU A 11 -47.96 39.90 -33.39
N LEU A 12 -48.78 39.32 -32.51
CA LEU A 12 -48.34 38.75 -31.24
C LEU A 12 -47.59 37.44 -31.50
N CYS A 13 -46.26 37.47 -31.59
CA CYS A 13 -45.42 36.27 -31.57
C CYS A 13 -45.41 35.68 -30.15
N VAL A 14 -46.22 34.64 -29.91
CA VAL A 14 -46.14 33.84 -28.68
C VAL A 14 -44.91 32.93 -28.78
N VAL A 15 -43.80 33.37 -28.20
CA VAL A 15 -42.60 32.54 -28.07
C VAL A 15 -42.86 31.53 -26.94
N ASN A 16 -43.13 30.27 -27.30
CA ASN A 16 -43.19 29.17 -26.35
C ASN A 16 -41.77 28.84 -25.87
N VAL A 17 -41.35 29.45 -24.76
CA VAL A 17 -40.13 29.05 -24.05
C VAL A 17 -40.43 27.76 -23.30
N ARG A 18 -40.13 26.60 -23.90
CA ARG A 18 -40.09 25.35 -23.15
C ARG A 18 -38.86 25.41 -22.24
N ALA A 19 -39.08 25.48 -20.93
CA ALA A 19 -38.04 25.18 -19.97
C ALA A 19 -37.61 23.72 -20.17
N LEU A 20 -36.41 23.51 -20.69
CA LEU A 20 -35.73 22.22 -20.56
C LEU A 20 -35.46 22.05 -19.06
N ALA A 21 -36.20 21.15 -18.40
CA ALA A 21 -35.73 20.63 -17.13
C ALA A 21 -34.35 20.02 -17.38
N ALA A 22 -33.32 20.58 -16.75
CA ALA A 22 -32.03 19.92 -16.65
C ALA A 22 -32.32 18.54 -16.03
N GLN A 23 -31.98 17.46 -16.75
CA GLN A 23 -32.05 16.13 -16.19
C GLN A 23 -31.14 16.15 -14.96
N ALA A 24 -31.70 15.89 -13.78
CA ALA A 24 -30.90 15.75 -12.58
C ALA A 24 -29.91 14.61 -12.86
N GLU A 25 -28.63 14.92 -12.79
CA GLU A 25 -27.59 13.96 -13.06
C GLU A 25 -27.68 12.84 -12.01
N THR A 26 -27.85 11.60 -12.47
CA THR A 26 -28.02 10.45 -11.59
C THR A 26 -26.75 9.63 -11.53
N CYS A 27 -26.20 9.52 -10.33
CA CYS A 27 -25.12 8.62 -9.99
C CYS A 27 -25.71 7.40 -9.28
N THR A 28 -25.51 6.21 -9.84
CA THR A 28 -26.20 4.98 -9.42
C THR A 28 -25.32 3.98 -8.70
N LEU A 29 -23.99 4.08 -8.84
CA LEU A 29 -23.05 3.30 -8.04
C LEU A 29 -23.15 3.76 -6.58
N PRO A 30 -23.34 2.89 -5.58
CA PRO A 30 -23.35 3.34 -4.18
C PRO A 30 -22.01 3.99 -3.79
N ALA A 31 -22.04 5.19 -3.23
CA ALA A 31 -20.81 5.83 -2.75
C ALA A 31 -20.34 5.15 -1.46
N ARG A 32 -19.04 4.85 -1.34
CA ARG A 32 -18.45 4.09 -0.21
C ARG A 32 -17.41 4.89 0.58
N LEU A 33 -16.79 5.90 -0.02
CA LEU A 33 -15.82 6.74 0.69
C LEU A 33 -16.51 7.61 1.76
N VAL A 34 -15.73 8.05 2.75
CA VAL A 34 -16.19 8.85 3.89
C VAL A 34 -15.26 10.04 4.07
N ILE A 35 -15.82 11.24 4.22
CA ILE A 35 -15.02 12.45 4.47
C ILE A 35 -14.22 12.28 5.77
N GLY A 36 -12.93 12.64 5.72
CA GLY A 36 -11.99 12.53 6.85
C GLY A 36 -11.38 11.13 7.01
N HIS A 37 -11.85 10.13 6.26
CA HIS A 37 -11.23 8.81 6.21
C HIS A 37 -10.15 8.75 5.12
N GLU A 38 -9.38 7.68 5.17
CA GLU A 38 -8.42 7.32 4.13
C GLU A 38 -9.10 6.47 3.06
N GLY A 39 -8.56 6.57 1.84
CA GLY A 39 -8.89 5.75 0.70
C GLY A 39 -7.64 5.32 -0.05
N ARG A 40 -7.83 4.38 -0.96
CA ARG A 40 -6.75 3.86 -1.81
C ARG A 40 -7.24 3.58 -3.22
N VAL A 41 -6.35 3.76 -4.20
CA VAL A 41 -6.55 3.34 -5.58
C VAL A 41 -6.35 1.84 -5.69
N LEU A 42 -7.27 1.12 -6.32
CA LEU A 42 -7.18 -0.33 -6.46
C LEU A 42 -5.90 -0.77 -7.21
N PRO A 43 -5.40 -2.01 -6.98
CA PRO A 43 -4.07 -2.45 -7.43
C PRO A 43 -3.85 -2.54 -8.95
N ASP A 44 -4.90 -2.47 -9.76
CA ASP A 44 -4.87 -2.67 -11.22
C ASP A 44 -5.31 -1.44 -12.03
N VAL A 45 -5.57 -0.31 -11.36
CA VAL A 45 -6.07 0.91 -12.00
C VAL A 45 -5.19 2.13 -11.71
N VAL A 46 -5.21 3.09 -12.64
CA VAL A 46 -4.63 4.43 -12.45
C VAL A 46 -5.76 5.43 -12.57
N VAL A 47 -5.94 6.27 -11.56
CA VAL A 47 -7.00 7.28 -11.54
C VAL A 47 -6.45 8.66 -11.89
N ASN A 48 -7.27 9.46 -12.56
CA ASN A 48 -6.95 10.86 -12.85
C ASN A 48 -7.48 11.75 -11.73
N VAL A 49 -6.69 12.75 -11.35
CA VAL A 49 -7.07 13.80 -10.41
C VAL A 49 -7.36 15.07 -11.20
N ARG A 50 -8.50 15.69 -10.94
CA ARG A 50 -8.98 16.88 -11.64
C ARG A 50 -9.15 18.08 -10.72
N ASP A 51 -9.09 19.29 -11.26
CA ASP A 51 -9.28 20.52 -10.48
C ASP A 51 -10.75 20.72 -10.02
N THR A 52 -11.71 20.22 -10.80
CA THR A 52 -13.14 20.22 -10.47
C THR A 52 -13.77 18.83 -10.69
N PRO A 53 -14.91 18.52 -10.03
CA PRO A 53 -15.71 17.34 -10.36
C PRO A 53 -16.11 17.33 -11.85
N GLY A 54 -16.07 16.16 -12.47
CA GLY A 54 -16.53 15.94 -13.84
C GLY A 54 -15.39 15.75 -14.85
N ARG A 55 -15.74 15.13 -15.98
CA ARG A 55 -14.83 14.82 -17.09
C ARG A 55 -14.34 16.07 -17.83
N SER A 56 -15.05 17.19 -17.68
CA SER A 56 -14.67 18.50 -18.23
C SER A 56 -13.62 19.24 -17.39
N GLY A 57 -13.38 18.85 -16.13
CA GLY A 57 -12.33 19.44 -15.28
C GLY A 57 -10.94 19.18 -15.85
N LEU A 58 -9.99 20.08 -15.61
CA LEU A 58 -8.60 19.92 -16.03
C LEU A 58 -7.97 18.75 -15.27
N ASN A 59 -7.32 17.84 -15.99
CA ASN A 59 -6.49 16.81 -15.36
C ASN A 59 -5.21 17.46 -14.81
N ILE A 60 -5.05 17.44 -13.49
CA ILE A 60 -3.93 18.04 -12.76
C ILE A 60 -2.96 16.98 -12.21
N GLY A 61 -3.25 15.70 -12.41
CA GLY A 61 -2.40 14.63 -11.93
C GLY A 61 -3.01 13.24 -12.07
N ARG A 62 -2.23 12.25 -11.67
CA ARG A 62 -2.66 10.85 -11.62
C ARG A 62 -2.17 10.21 -10.34
N ILE A 63 -2.96 9.28 -9.82
CA ILE A 63 -2.56 8.44 -8.70
C ILE A 63 -2.41 7.02 -9.23
N PRO A 64 -1.21 6.41 -9.11
CA PRO A 64 -0.98 5.04 -9.54
C PRO A 64 -1.76 4.04 -8.66
N ALA A 65 -1.81 2.80 -9.13
CA ALA A 65 -2.32 1.67 -8.37
C ALA A 65 -1.71 1.61 -6.96
N GLY A 66 -2.53 1.31 -5.96
CA GLY A 66 -2.12 1.27 -4.55
C GLY A 66 -1.91 2.62 -3.90
N GLY A 67 -2.01 3.73 -4.65
CA GLY A 67 -1.81 5.08 -4.10
C GLY A 67 -2.84 5.44 -3.03
N MET A 68 -2.35 5.85 -1.86
CA MET A 68 -3.18 6.20 -0.69
C MET A 68 -3.47 7.69 -0.63
N PHE A 69 -4.67 8.05 -0.18
CA PHE A 69 -5.11 9.44 -0.10
C PHE A 69 -6.10 9.67 1.04
N SER A 70 -6.12 10.88 1.59
CA SER A 70 -7.18 11.32 2.49
C SER A 70 -8.37 11.86 1.71
N VAL A 71 -9.59 11.54 2.14
CA VAL A 71 -10.85 12.07 1.58
C VAL A 71 -11.20 13.39 2.25
N LEU A 72 -11.27 14.48 1.47
CA LEU A 72 -11.45 15.84 1.98
C LEU A 72 -12.88 16.38 1.83
N ASP A 73 -13.57 16.06 0.74
CA ASP A 73 -14.92 16.54 0.43
C ASP A 73 -15.61 15.59 -0.58
N GLY A 74 -16.93 15.71 -0.70
CA GLY A 74 -17.77 14.89 -1.58
C GLY A 74 -18.88 14.12 -0.84
N PRO A 75 -19.59 13.21 -1.52
CA PRO A 75 -19.52 12.96 -2.95
C PRO A 75 -20.25 14.05 -3.76
N ARG A 76 -19.75 14.40 -4.94
CA ARG A 76 -20.45 15.26 -5.92
C ARG A 76 -20.79 14.43 -7.16
N CYS A 77 -22.06 14.40 -7.52
CA CYS A 77 -22.49 13.70 -8.73
C CYS A 77 -22.19 14.56 -9.96
N ALA A 78 -21.36 14.03 -10.87
CA ALA A 78 -21.10 14.63 -12.18
C ALA A 78 -20.71 13.54 -13.19
N ASP A 79 -21.16 13.68 -14.42
CA ASP A 79 -20.91 12.75 -15.52
C ASP A 79 -21.37 11.30 -15.27
N GLY A 80 -22.30 11.09 -14.33
CA GLY A 80 -22.74 9.75 -13.88
C GLY A 80 -21.81 9.10 -12.84
N TYR A 81 -20.79 9.82 -12.35
CA TYR A 81 -19.82 9.32 -11.38
C TYR A 81 -19.91 10.08 -10.05
N TRP A 82 -19.61 9.39 -8.94
CA TRP A 82 -19.33 10.05 -7.68
C TRP A 82 -17.91 10.58 -7.66
N TRP A 83 -17.76 11.90 -7.54
CA TRP A 83 -16.48 12.58 -7.43
C TRP A 83 -16.18 12.93 -5.98
N TRP A 84 -14.96 12.65 -5.57
CA TRP A 84 -14.43 12.92 -4.23
C TRP A 84 -13.21 13.80 -4.32
N GLN A 85 -13.14 14.83 -3.47
CA GLN A 85 -11.92 15.60 -3.31
C GLN A 85 -10.98 14.81 -2.41
N ILE A 86 -9.76 14.58 -2.88
CA ILE A 86 -8.75 13.75 -2.24
C ILE A 86 -7.43 14.49 -2.14
N ALA A 87 -6.64 14.20 -1.11
CA ALA A 87 -5.25 14.60 -0.98
C ALA A 87 -4.35 13.37 -1.04
N TYR A 88 -3.54 13.27 -2.08
CA TYR A 88 -2.64 12.15 -2.30
C TYR A 88 -1.37 12.27 -1.44
N HIS A 89 -0.99 11.20 -0.75
CA HIS A 89 0.12 11.21 0.21
C HIS A 89 1.51 11.18 -0.44
N HIS A 90 1.66 10.63 -1.64
CA HIS A 90 2.99 10.29 -2.19
C HIS A 90 3.48 11.26 -3.28
N VAL A 91 3.20 12.55 -3.13
CA VAL A 91 3.76 13.61 -4.00
C VAL A 91 4.37 14.72 -3.14
N ARG A 92 5.65 15.04 -3.38
CA ARG A 92 6.41 16.05 -2.61
C ARG A 92 5.75 17.43 -2.59
N ASP A 93 5.16 17.85 -3.70
CA ASP A 93 4.49 19.15 -3.84
C ASP A 93 2.99 19.10 -3.47
N GLY A 94 2.51 17.94 -3.02
CA GLY A 94 1.10 17.64 -2.81
C GLY A 94 0.32 17.47 -4.11
N LEU A 95 -0.72 16.64 -4.07
CA LEU A 95 -1.71 16.55 -5.15
C LEU A 95 -3.10 16.49 -4.51
N THR A 96 -3.81 17.60 -4.59
CA THR A 96 -5.18 17.72 -4.09
C THR A 96 -6.14 18.07 -5.21
N GLY A 97 -7.18 17.26 -5.39
CA GLY A 97 -8.18 17.46 -6.44
C GLY A 97 -9.27 16.40 -6.39
N TRP A 98 -10.04 16.28 -7.47
CA TRP A 98 -11.22 15.43 -7.57
C TRP A 98 -10.92 14.16 -8.38
N SER A 99 -11.27 13.01 -7.82
CA SER A 99 -11.24 11.73 -8.53
C SER A 99 -12.62 11.07 -8.50
N ALA A 100 -12.94 10.34 -9.58
CA ALA A 100 -14.13 9.50 -9.63
C ALA A 100 -13.91 8.22 -8.81
N GLU A 101 -14.96 7.75 -8.12
CA GLU A 101 -14.89 6.57 -7.26
C GLU A 101 -14.91 5.24 -8.03
N GLY A 102 -15.59 5.21 -9.18
CA GLY A 102 -15.85 4.01 -9.96
C GLY A 102 -16.83 4.27 -11.10
N ASP A 103 -17.11 3.25 -11.92
CA ASP A 103 -18.06 3.28 -13.02
C ASP A 103 -19.33 2.48 -12.69
N ALA A 104 -20.47 3.16 -12.68
CA ALA A 104 -21.76 2.53 -12.45
C ALA A 104 -22.22 1.61 -13.60
N GLY A 105 -21.78 1.87 -14.84
CA GLY A 105 -22.14 1.08 -16.02
C GLY A 105 -21.58 -0.34 -15.98
N GLU A 106 -20.39 -0.49 -15.40
CA GLU A 106 -19.69 -1.78 -15.25
C GLU A 106 -19.76 -2.32 -13.81
N ALA A 107 -20.43 -1.61 -12.90
CA ALA A 107 -20.43 -1.89 -11.46
C ALA A 107 -19.01 -2.03 -10.86
N GLU A 108 -18.08 -1.24 -11.37
CA GLU A 108 -16.66 -1.30 -11.06
C GLU A 108 -16.28 -0.14 -10.13
N TYR A 109 -15.54 -0.41 -9.06
CA TYR A 109 -14.91 0.64 -8.27
C TYR A 109 -13.44 0.78 -8.67
N TRP A 110 -12.90 1.98 -8.58
CA TRP A 110 -11.47 2.25 -8.73
C TRP A 110 -10.82 2.68 -7.42
N LEU A 111 -11.62 3.19 -6.49
CA LEU A 111 -11.22 3.63 -5.16
C LEU A 111 -11.86 2.73 -4.11
N GLU A 112 -11.12 2.39 -3.07
CA GLU A 112 -11.63 1.66 -1.90
C GLU A 112 -11.49 2.48 -0.61
N PRO A 113 -12.50 2.44 0.29
CA PRO A 113 -12.38 3.02 1.63
C PRO A 113 -11.39 2.22 2.46
N ARG A 114 -10.60 2.93 3.28
CA ARG A 114 -9.57 2.34 4.14
C ARG A 114 -9.79 2.58 5.64
N GLY A 115 -10.68 3.52 6.00
CA GLY A 115 -11.08 3.76 7.39
C GLY A 115 -10.50 5.05 7.98
N GLU A 116 -10.76 5.30 9.26
CA GLU A 116 -10.25 6.48 9.95
C GLU A 116 -8.74 6.33 10.23
N ARG A 117 -7.94 7.33 9.84
CA ARG A 117 -6.51 7.35 10.18
C ARG A 117 -6.29 7.90 11.57
N VAL A 118 -5.62 7.11 12.40
CA VAL A 118 -5.29 7.44 13.79
C VAL A 118 -3.80 7.29 14.03
N LEU A 119 -3.22 8.16 14.86
CA LEU A 119 -1.82 8.09 15.27
C LEU A 119 -1.75 7.47 16.66
N LEU A 120 -1.10 6.31 16.78
CA LEU A 120 -0.99 5.54 18.03
C LEU A 120 0.46 5.08 18.24
N PRO A 121 0.91 4.87 19.49
CA PRO A 121 2.20 4.23 19.73
C PRO A 121 2.16 2.76 19.28
N ASP A 122 3.21 2.30 18.60
CA ASP A 122 3.44 0.87 18.33
C ASP A 122 3.95 0.14 19.58
N ALA A 123 4.23 -1.17 19.44
CA ALA A 123 4.73 -1.99 20.53
C ALA A 123 6.09 -1.53 21.08
N GLN A 124 6.83 -0.72 20.33
CA GLN A 124 8.11 -0.12 20.73
C GLN A 124 7.93 1.31 21.26
N GLY A 125 6.70 1.84 21.29
CA GLY A 125 6.37 3.19 21.72
C GLY A 125 6.58 4.28 20.66
N SER A 126 6.92 3.90 19.42
CA SER A 126 7.05 4.85 18.31
C SER A 126 5.66 5.23 17.79
N ALA A 127 5.43 6.51 17.50
CA ALA A 127 4.15 6.94 16.96
C ALA A 127 4.00 6.46 15.50
N ARG A 128 3.02 5.59 15.23
CA ARG A 128 2.71 5.04 13.92
C ARG A 128 1.26 5.32 13.54
N TYR A 129 1.03 5.46 12.24
CA TYR A 129 -0.33 5.60 11.74
C TYR A 129 -0.99 4.24 11.57
N TYR A 130 -2.25 4.17 11.98
CA TYR A 130 -3.13 3.02 11.83
C TYR A 130 -4.42 3.46 11.15
N LEU A 131 -5.07 2.50 10.50
CA LEU A 131 -6.41 2.61 10.00
C LEU A 131 -7.34 1.90 10.98
N ARG A 132 -8.34 2.62 11.47
CA ARG A 132 -9.49 2.05 12.18
C ARG A 132 -10.54 1.68 11.16
N LEU A 133 -10.76 0.39 11.00
CA LEU A 133 -11.76 -0.18 10.11
C LEU A 133 -13.17 -0.08 10.72
N ASP A 134 -14.19 -0.34 9.91
CA ASP A 134 -15.61 -0.21 10.31
C ASP A 134 -16.00 -1.14 11.46
N ASP A 135 -15.32 -2.28 11.60
CA ASP A 135 -15.53 -3.23 12.71
C ASP A 135 -14.74 -2.86 13.98
N GLY A 136 -14.03 -1.72 13.96
CA GLY A 136 -13.20 -1.21 15.05
C GLY A 136 -11.77 -1.77 15.07
N THR A 137 -11.45 -2.73 14.19
CA THR A 137 -10.11 -3.30 14.09
C THR A 137 -9.09 -2.24 13.66
N LEU A 138 -7.88 -2.32 14.24
CA LEU A 138 -6.75 -1.50 13.84
C LEU A 138 -5.87 -2.29 12.86
N GLU A 139 -5.52 -1.66 11.75
CA GLU A 139 -4.56 -2.16 10.76
C GLU A 139 -3.46 -1.10 10.57
N ALA A 140 -2.20 -1.52 10.40
CA ALA A 140 -1.14 -0.56 10.11
C ALA A 140 -1.45 0.19 8.79
N GLU A 141 -1.28 1.52 8.80
CA GLU A 141 -1.47 2.30 7.57
C GLU A 141 -0.45 1.86 6.52
N GLY A 142 -0.93 1.52 5.32
CA GLY A 142 -0.09 1.00 4.25
C GLY A 142 -0.27 -0.48 3.96
N CYS A 143 -0.94 -1.27 4.81
CA CYS A 143 -1.18 -2.68 4.50
C CYS A 143 -1.85 -2.89 3.12
N LEU A 144 -1.15 -3.57 2.21
CA LEU A 144 -1.57 -3.79 0.82
C LEU A 144 -1.23 -5.22 0.41
N ALA A 145 -2.23 -5.94 -0.12
CA ALA A 145 -2.01 -7.29 -0.63
C ALA A 145 -1.14 -7.22 -1.90
N PRO A 146 -0.03 -7.96 -1.97
CA PRO A 146 0.78 -8.01 -3.18
C PRO A 146 0.10 -8.84 -4.27
N PRO A 147 0.40 -8.60 -5.56
CA PRO A 147 -0.19 -9.36 -6.66
C PRO A 147 0.30 -10.81 -6.68
N GLU A 148 -0.51 -11.70 -7.24
CA GLU A 148 -0.11 -13.09 -7.56
C GLU A 148 0.65 -13.15 -8.91
N ASP A 149 1.65 -12.27 -9.09
CA ASP A 149 2.53 -12.22 -10.27
C ASP A 149 3.93 -12.74 -9.90
N TYR A 150 4.22 -13.97 -10.34
CA TYR A 150 5.47 -14.67 -10.09
C TYR A 150 6.48 -14.55 -11.24
N ALA A 151 6.24 -13.65 -12.21
CA ALA A 151 7.20 -13.44 -13.29
C ALA A 151 8.55 -13.00 -12.70
N ARG A 152 9.61 -13.73 -13.05
CA ARG A 152 10.96 -13.47 -12.55
C ARG A 152 11.63 -12.38 -13.34
N LEU A 153 12.43 -11.57 -12.65
CA LEU A 153 13.20 -10.50 -13.23
C LEU A 153 14.52 -10.32 -12.49
N TRP A 154 15.45 -9.63 -13.14
CA TRP A 154 16.74 -9.28 -12.56
C TRP A 154 16.76 -7.81 -12.15
N LEU A 155 17.22 -7.56 -10.93
CA LEU A 155 17.53 -6.24 -10.38
C LEU A 155 19.05 -6.18 -10.18
N GLY A 156 19.75 -5.67 -11.19
CA GLY A 156 21.21 -5.79 -11.25
C GLY A 156 21.62 -7.27 -11.30
N TYR A 157 22.27 -7.74 -10.23
CA TYR A 157 22.74 -9.13 -10.10
C TYR A 157 21.81 -10.03 -9.27
N ALA A 158 20.75 -9.48 -8.69
CA ALA A 158 19.80 -10.23 -7.87
C ALA A 158 18.58 -10.63 -8.71
N GLN A 159 18.11 -11.87 -8.58
CA GLN A 159 16.84 -12.29 -9.16
C GLN A 159 15.74 -12.17 -8.11
N VAL A 160 14.55 -11.72 -8.51
CA VAL A 160 13.32 -11.70 -7.69
C VAL A 160 12.12 -12.01 -8.57
N ASN A 161 10.94 -12.25 -7.98
CA ASN A 161 9.68 -12.23 -8.71
C ASN A 161 9.00 -10.86 -8.59
N ARG A 162 8.00 -10.61 -9.45
CA ARG A 162 7.25 -9.34 -9.46
C ARG A 162 6.48 -9.07 -8.18
N ARG A 163 5.97 -10.11 -7.51
CA ARG A 163 5.36 -10.01 -6.18
C ARG A 163 6.34 -9.40 -5.16
N THR A 164 7.56 -9.94 -5.08
CA THR A 164 8.61 -9.47 -4.18
C THR A 164 9.03 -8.04 -4.52
N LEU A 165 9.20 -7.73 -5.80
CA LEU A 165 9.51 -6.36 -6.24
C LEU A 165 8.39 -5.38 -5.84
N PHE A 166 7.13 -5.75 -6.06
CA PHE A 166 5.99 -4.92 -5.67
C PHE A 166 6.01 -4.59 -4.18
N MET A 167 6.30 -5.57 -3.33
CA MET A 167 6.39 -5.36 -1.89
C MET A 167 7.55 -4.44 -1.50
N LEU A 168 8.73 -4.59 -2.14
CA LEU A 168 9.87 -3.68 -1.92
C LEU A 168 9.55 -2.24 -2.34
N ASP A 169 8.95 -2.07 -3.51
CA ASP A 169 8.55 -0.76 -4.03
C ASP A 169 7.50 -0.10 -3.13
N HIS A 170 6.58 -0.89 -2.59
CA HIS A 170 5.57 -0.40 -1.67
C HIS A 170 6.17 0.01 -0.32
N ALA A 171 7.07 -0.80 0.25
CA ALA A 171 7.80 -0.44 1.46
C ALA A 171 8.60 0.87 1.29
N GLU A 172 9.25 1.05 0.13
CA GLU A 172 9.96 2.30 -0.22
C GLU A 172 8.99 3.49 -0.26
N GLN A 173 7.84 3.34 -0.93
CA GLN A 173 6.83 4.40 -1.02
C GLN A 173 6.30 4.83 0.35
N LEU A 174 6.08 3.88 1.25
CA LEU A 174 5.65 4.15 2.63
C LEU A 174 6.74 4.90 3.41
N TYR A 175 8.00 4.48 3.28
CA TYR A 175 9.11 5.12 3.97
C TYR A 175 9.35 6.55 3.47
N VAL A 176 9.30 6.75 2.15
CA VAL A 176 9.46 8.07 1.51
C VAL A 176 8.32 9.01 1.88
N ALA A 177 7.09 8.51 2.03
CA ALA A 177 5.95 9.34 2.47
C ALA A 177 6.14 9.93 3.88
N GLN A 178 7.01 9.33 4.70
CA GLN A 178 7.37 9.86 6.02
C GLN A 178 8.67 10.70 6.00
N GLY A 179 9.16 11.05 4.82
CA GLY A 179 10.37 11.87 4.63
C GLY A 179 11.67 11.07 4.62
N GLY A 180 11.59 9.74 4.69
CA GLY A 180 12.73 8.84 4.56
C GLY A 180 13.30 8.80 3.14
N LEU A 181 14.51 8.26 3.01
CA LEU A 181 15.15 7.99 1.72
C LEU A 181 15.76 6.59 1.73
N VAL A 182 15.33 5.75 0.80
CA VAL A 182 15.86 4.41 0.55
C VAL A 182 15.67 4.07 -0.92
N ASP A 183 16.57 3.25 -1.46
CA ASP A 183 16.39 2.54 -2.72
C ASP A 183 16.50 1.05 -2.40
N PHE A 184 15.37 0.38 -2.20
CA PHE A 184 15.39 -1.02 -1.80
C PHE A 184 15.89 -1.93 -2.93
N ARG A 185 15.70 -1.54 -4.20
CA ARG A 185 16.18 -2.32 -5.34
C ARG A 185 17.70 -2.37 -5.36
N SER A 186 18.35 -1.23 -5.13
CA SER A 186 19.81 -1.14 -5.06
C SER A 186 20.40 -1.68 -3.76
N ALA A 187 19.59 -1.79 -2.69
CA ALA A 187 20.03 -2.32 -1.40
C ALA A 187 20.18 -3.85 -1.40
N ILE A 188 19.63 -4.58 -2.38
CA ILE A 188 19.67 -6.05 -2.39
C ILE A 188 21.11 -6.55 -2.42
N THR A 189 21.53 -7.27 -1.38
CA THR A 189 22.81 -8.00 -1.30
C THR A 189 22.67 -9.45 -1.72
N GLN A 190 21.49 -10.03 -1.53
CA GLN A 190 21.15 -11.36 -2.01
C GLN A 190 19.68 -11.41 -2.44
N GLY A 191 19.44 -11.85 -3.67
CA GLY A 191 18.08 -12.05 -4.21
C GLY A 191 17.53 -13.45 -3.97
N SER A 192 16.32 -13.67 -4.46
CA SER A 192 15.62 -14.95 -4.53
C SER A 192 16.18 -15.87 -5.62
N TYR A 193 15.76 -17.14 -5.64
CA TYR A 193 16.17 -18.18 -6.59
C TYR A 193 17.69 -18.36 -6.70
N ASN A 194 18.39 -18.12 -5.60
CA ASN A 194 19.83 -18.16 -5.51
C ASN A 194 20.29 -19.41 -4.75
N ALA A 195 20.01 -20.57 -5.36
CA ALA A 195 20.43 -21.84 -4.81
C ALA A 195 21.96 -21.98 -4.85
N GLY A 196 22.58 -22.28 -3.71
CA GLY A 196 24.01 -22.63 -3.62
C GLY A 196 24.89 -21.71 -2.77
N ILE A 197 24.33 -20.71 -2.10
CA ILE A 197 25.06 -19.95 -1.07
C ILE A 197 24.74 -20.58 0.30
N GLY A 198 25.65 -21.42 0.81
CA GLY A 198 25.47 -22.13 2.08
C GLY A 198 25.27 -21.22 3.32
N ALA A 199 25.59 -19.93 3.21
CA ALA A 199 25.44 -18.95 4.27
C ALA A 199 23.99 -18.49 4.54
N SER A 200 23.01 -18.98 3.75
CA SER A 200 21.64 -18.47 3.73
C SER A 200 20.59 -19.51 4.15
N PHE A 201 21.03 -20.66 4.70
CA PHE A 201 20.15 -21.74 5.18
C PHE A 201 19.14 -22.28 4.13
N GLY A 202 19.35 -21.99 2.85
CA GLY A 202 18.42 -22.33 1.76
C GLY A 202 17.16 -21.46 1.69
N THR A 203 17.02 -20.38 2.49
CA THR A 203 15.84 -19.50 2.40
C THR A 203 15.72 -18.82 1.04
N HIS A 204 16.83 -18.61 0.33
CA HIS A 204 16.85 -17.97 -1.00
C HIS A 204 16.74 -18.96 -2.16
N ASP A 205 16.58 -20.27 -1.91
CA ASP A 205 16.49 -21.27 -2.99
C ASP A 205 15.21 -21.10 -3.83
N GLY A 206 14.18 -20.47 -3.25
CA GLY A 206 12.90 -20.14 -3.89
C GLY A 206 12.69 -18.63 -4.06
N GLY A 207 11.45 -18.23 -4.34
CA GLY A 207 10.99 -16.84 -4.41
C GLY A 207 10.91 -16.16 -3.04
N GLY A 208 10.58 -14.88 -3.03
CA GLY A 208 10.16 -14.15 -1.82
C GLY A 208 11.25 -13.72 -0.84
N ALA A 209 12.43 -14.35 -0.84
CA ALA A 209 13.52 -14.00 0.10
C ALA A 209 14.51 -13.00 -0.51
N VAL A 210 14.84 -11.95 0.25
CA VAL A 210 15.89 -10.96 -0.07
C VAL A 210 16.67 -10.56 1.17
N ASP A 211 17.96 -10.29 0.98
CA ASP A 211 18.82 -9.64 1.96
C ASP A 211 19.09 -8.21 1.51
N LEU A 212 18.92 -7.25 2.41
CA LEU A 212 19.01 -5.83 2.12
C LEU A 212 20.12 -5.20 2.95
N SER A 213 21.06 -4.51 2.30
CA SER A 213 22.09 -3.73 2.96
C SER A 213 21.45 -2.59 3.76
N VAL A 214 21.96 -2.40 4.98
CA VAL A 214 21.67 -1.23 5.82
C VAL A 214 22.83 -0.24 5.84
N ARG A 215 23.82 -0.44 4.98
CA ARG A 215 24.98 0.46 4.88
C ARG A 215 24.75 1.53 3.83
N SER A 216 25.13 2.75 4.18
CA SER A 216 25.18 3.88 3.26
C SER A 216 26.17 3.58 2.12
N PRO A 217 25.76 3.72 0.84
CA PRO A 217 26.68 3.54 -0.28
C PRO A 217 27.73 4.65 -0.38
N ALA A 218 27.56 5.77 0.34
CA ALA A 218 28.47 6.92 0.28
C ALA A 218 29.71 6.76 1.17
N ASP A 219 29.53 6.23 2.38
CA ASP A 219 30.57 6.18 3.41
C ASP A 219 30.60 4.84 4.18
N TRP A 220 29.78 3.88 3.76
CA TRP A 220 29.64 2.56 4.38
C TRP A 220 29.12 2.59 5.82
N SER A 221 28.68 3.73 6.35
CA SER A 221 28.11 3.80 7.70
C SER A 221 26.82 2.97 7.81
N VAL A 222 26.58 2.36 8.98
CA VAL A 222 25.29 1.71 9.26
C VAL A 222 24.27 2.80 9.51
N ARG A 223 23.15 2.74 8.79
CA ARG A 223 22.11 3.75 8.88
C ARG A 223 21.36 3.68 10.23
N PRO A 224 20.93 4.81 10.80
CA PRO A 224 20.31 4.84 12.14
C PRO A 224 18.81 4.50 12.13
N ASP A 225 18.18 4.47 10.96
CA ASP A 225 16.74 4.34 10.69
C ASP A 225 16.31 2.89 10.38
N ILE A 226 17.08 1.89 10.83
CA ILE A 226 16.84 0.47 10.50
C ILE A 226 15.47 -0.02 11.01
N GLU A 227 15.07 0.39 12.22
CA GLU A 227 13.77 0.01 12.78
C GLU A 227 12.60 0.49 11.91
N ASP A 228 12.71 1.67 11.30
CA ASP A 228 11.72 2.17 10.36
C ASP A 228 11.70 1.34 9.08
N LEU A 229 12.87 0.97 8.54
CA LEU A 229 12.93 0.11 7.35
C LEU A 229 12.30 -1.26 7.60
N VAL A 230 12.62 -1.89 8.74
CA VAL A 230 12.02 -3.18 9.14
C VAL A 230 10.51 -3.02 9.28
N TYR A 231 10.04 -1.95 9.92
CA TYR A 231 8.61 -1.65 10.05
C TYR A 231 7.92 -1.55 8.70
N PHE A 232 8.42 -0.75 7.75
CA PHE A 232 7.76 -0.59 6.44
C PHE A 232 7.85 -1.83 5.55
N LEU A 233 8.92 -2.62 5.65
CA LEU A 233 8.98 -3.94 5.03
C LEU A 233 7.88 -4.85 5.59
N ARG A 234 7.66 -4.83 6.91
CA ARG A 234 6.58 -5.60 7.55
C ARG A 234 5.19 -5.12 7.14
N VAL A 235 4.95 -3.81 7.07
CA VAL A 235 3.69 -3.23 6.55
C VAL A 235 3.44 -3.66 5.09
N ALA A 236 4.50 -3.72 4.27
CA ALA A 236 4.41 -4.17 2.89
C ALA A 236 4.26 -5.69 2.74
N GLY A 237 4.36 -6.43 3.84
CA GLY A 237 4.03 -7.84 3.92
C GLY A 237 5.21 -8.79 4.06
N PHE A 238 6.41 -8.29 4.36
CA PHE A 238 7.56 -9.15 4.65
C PHE A 238 7.55 -9.61 6.11
N ALA A 239 7.99 -10.84 6.35
CA ALA A 239 8.64 -11.21 7.59
C ALA A 239 10.08 -10.68 7.51
N ALA A 240 10.40 -9.63 8.26
CA ALA A 240 11.69 -8.94 8.15
C ALA A 240 12.39 -8.82 9.50
N TRP A 241 13.70 -9.09 9.53
CA TRP A 241 14.54 -9.00 10.72
C TRP A 241 15.90 -8.40 10.40
N LEU A 242 16.45 -7.62 11.33
CA LEU A 242 17.86 -7.25 11.27
C LEU A 242 18.73 -8.44 11.68
N ARG A 243 19.70 -8.78 10.83
CA ARG A 243 20.82 -9.66 11.16
C ARG A 243 22.04 -8.77 11.45
N PRO A 244 22.46 -8.60 12.73
CA PRO A 244 23.62 -7.79 13.09
C PRO A 244 24.93 -8.43 12.63
N GLU A 245 26.01 -7.65 12.70
CA GLU A 245 27.36 -8.15 12.41
C GLU A 245 27.74 -9.29 13.36
N ASP A 246 28.61 -10.18 12.88
CA ASP A 246 29.15 -11.31 13.64
C ASP A 246 28.09 -12.32 14.17
N MET A 247 26.82 -12.18 13.80
CA MET A 247 25.73 -13.04 14.30
C MET A 247 25.94 -14.51 13.93
N PHE A 248 26.26 -14.81 12.67
CA PHE A 248 26.34 -16.19 12.18
C PHE A 248 27.77 -16.72 12.15
N TYR A 249 28.73 -15.84 11.84
CA TYR A 249 30.16 -16.12 11.85
C TYR A 249 30.91 -14.79 11.89
N ARG A 250 32.18 -14.82 12.28
CA ARG A 250 33.04 -13.63 12.29
C ARG A 250 33.02 -12.94 10.92
N ASP A 251 32.80 -11.63 10.93
CA ASP A 251 32.67 -10.74 9.78
C ASP A 251 31.41 -10.98 8.93
N SER A 252 30.40 -11.71 9.42
CA SER A 252 29.10 -11.81 8.73
C SER A 252 28.47 -10.40 8.64
N PRO A 253 28.06 -9.93 7.45
CA PRO A 253 27.65 -8.54 7.25
C PRO A 253 26.28 -8.26 7.89
N ILE A 254 26.13 -7.05 8.42
CA ILE A 254 24.82 -6.55 8.85
C ILE A 254 23.88 -6.35 7.65
N HIS A 255 22.68 -6.90 7.72
CA HIS A 255 21.65 -6.79 6.68
C HIS A 255 20.25 -7.00 7.28
N ILE A 256 19.22 -6.53 6.58
CA ILE A 256 17.84 -6.96 6.85
C ILE A 256 17.58 -8.21 6.02
N HIS A 257 17.21 -9.31 6.68
CA HIS A 257 16.68 -10.49 6.02
C HIS A 257 15.16 -10.36 5.93
N ALA A 258 14.59 -10.41 4.73
CA ALA A 258 13.16 -10.23 4.50
C ALA A 258 12.59 -11.35 3.61
N ILE A 259 11.48 -11.95 4.06
CA ILE A 259 10.78 -13.04 3.36
C ILE A 259 9.34 -12.61 3.07
N ALA A 260 8.93 -12.63 1.80
CA ALA A 260 7.60 -12.23 1.37
C ALA A 260 6.54 -13.21 1.89
N VAL A 261 5.72 -12.78 2.85
CA VAL A 261 4.70 -13.63 3.46
C VAL A 261 3.66 -14.03 2.40
N GLY A 262 3.32 -15.32 2.38
CA GLY A 262 2.34 -15.87 1.43
C GLY A 262 2.84 -16.02 -0.01
N ASP A 263 4.12 -15.81 -0.29
CA ASP A 263 4.69 -16.12 -1.61
C ASP A 263 4.61 -17.65 -1.89
N ALA A 264 4.01 -18.01 -3.01
CA ALA A 264 3.81 -19.42 -3.38
C ALA A 264 5.12 -20.13 -3.78
N GLU A 265 6.15 -19.39 -4.15
CA GLU A 265 7.45 -19.92 -4.59
C GLU A 265 8.51 -19.93 -3.48
N LEU A 266 8.18 -19.58 -2.22
CA LEU A 266 9.10 -19.71 -1.08
C LEU A 266 9.75 -21.11 -1.05
N SER A 267 11.03 -21.18 -0.70
CA SER A 267 11.65 -22.46 -0.32
C SER A 267 11.03 -22.99 0.97
N ASP A 268 11.16 -24.29 1.22
CA ASP A 268 10.67 -24.91 2.46
C ASP A 268 11.30 -24.27 3.70
N THR A 269 12.58 -23.89 3.62
CA THR A 269 13.26 -23.19 4.72
C THR A 269 12.70 -21.79 4.92
N ALA A 270 12.49 -21.02 3.86
CA ALA A 270 11.90 -19.68 3.96
C ALA A 270 10.48 -19.73 4.52
N ARG A 271 9.67 -20.68 4.04
CA ARG A 271 8.33 -20.93 4.58
C ARG A 271 8.37 -21.27 6.06
N THR A 272 9.33 -22.10 6.48
CA THR A 272 9.52 -22.46 7.89
C THR A 272 9.88 -21.25 8.76
N GLN A 273 10.72 -20.33 8.29
CA GLN A 273 11.06 -19.11 9.02
C GLN A 273 9.87 -18.14 9.18
N VAL A 274 8.87 -18.22 8.30
CA VAL A 274 7.65 -17.40 8.39
C VAL A 274 6.58 -18.11 9.22
N GLU A 275 6.20 -19.31 8.81
CA GLU A 275 4.99 -20.01 9.25
C GLU A 275 5.24 -21.09 10.32
N GLY A 276 6.49 -21.53 10.51
CA GLY A 276 6.85 -22.55 11.50
C GLY A 276 6.80 -22.02 12.93
N GLU A 277 6.76 -22.92 13.92
CA GLU A 277 6.69 -22.55 15.35
C GLU A 277 7.88 -21.72 15.84
N GLY A 278 9.00 -21.75 15.10
CA GLY A 278 10.20 -20.94 15.31
C GLY A 278 10.21 -19.60 14.55
N GLY A 279 9.13 -19.28 13.84
CA GLY A 279 9.11 -18.25 12.81
C GLY A 279 8.37 -16.96 13.16
N TYR A 280 8.26 -16.09 12.15
CA TYR A 280 7.68 -14.75 12.23
C TYR A 280 6.28 -14.73 12.85
N LEU A 281 5.38 -15.60 12.37
CA LEU A 281 4.00 -15.63 12.85
C LEU A 281 3.89 -16.03 14.32
N TYR A 282 4.93 -16.64 14.90
CA TYR A 282 5.02 -17.00 16.32
C TYR A 282 5.80 -15.96 17.14
N GLY A 283 6.20 -14.83 16.55
CA GLY A 283 6.96 -13.78 17.23
C GLY A 283 8.44 -14.09 17.41
N LEU A 284 9.00 -14.91 16.53
CA LEU A 284 10.38 -15.37 16.60
C LEU A 284 11.18 -14.97 15.35
N ASP A 285 12.50 -15.11 15.42
CA ASP A 285 13.45 -14.64 14.40
C ASP A 285 13.70 -15.60 13.24
N GLY A 286 13.06 -16.78 13.24
CA GLY A 286 13.21 -17.79 12.19
C GLY A 286 14.58 -18.47 12.13
N ILE A 287 15.52 -18.17 13.04
CA ILE A 287 16.87 -18.76 12.99
C ILE A 287 16.77 -20.24 13.42
N PRO A 288 17.28 -21.19 12.63
CA PRO A 288 17.25 -22.61 13.02
C PRO A 288 18.11 -22.90 14.27
N ALA A 289 17.75 -23.94 15.02
CA ALA A 289 18.41 -24.29 16.28
C ALA A 289 19.91 -24.62 16.14
N GLU A 290 20.31 -25.21 15.03
CA GLU A 290 21.72 -25.46 14.71
C GLU A 290 22.55 -24.18 14.53
N TYR A 291 21.91 -23.02 14.37
CA TYR A 291 22.52 -21.69 14.29
C TYR A 291 22.18 -20.80 15.50
N GLY A 292 21.73 -21.39 16.61
CA GLY A 292 21.52 -20.67 17.88
C GLY A 292 20.16 -19.95 18.01
N GLY A 293 19.15 -20.35 17.23
CA GLY A 293 17.78 -19.85 17.35
C GLY A 293 16.75 -20.94 17.67
N PRO A 294 15.45 -20.68 17.46
CA PRO A 294 14.89 -19.36 17.20
C PRO A 294 14.89 -18.50 18.48
N ASN A 295 15.15 -17.20 18.34
CA ASN A 295 15.04 -16.24 19.45
C ASN A 295 13.76 -15.41 19.32
N ALA A 296 13.40 -14.72 20.40
CA ALA A 296 12.36 -13.71 20.37
C ALA A 296 12.67 -12.65 19.30
N ASP A 297 11.67 -12.30 18.50
CA ASP A 297 11.80 -11.24 17.50
C ASP A 297 12.10 -9.90 18.18
N ALA A 298 13.30 -9.37 17.93
CA ALA A 298 13.78 -8.12 18.50
C ALA A 298 12.94 -6.89 18.11
N HIS A 299 12.10 -7.01 17.07
CA HIS A 299 11.26 -5.93 16.55
C HIS A 299 9.79 -6.03 16.99
N GLY A 300 9.46 -6.85 18.01
CA GLY A 300 8.14 -6.86 18.68
C GLY A 300 7.09 -7.83 18.13
N GLY A 301 7.49 -8.75 17.27
CA GLY A 301 6.62 -9.81 16.73
C GLY A 301 5.83 -9.37 15.50
N PRO A 302 4.93 -10.25 14.99
CA PRO A 302 4.44 -10.09 13.64
C PRO A 302 3.48 -8.90 13.50
N LEU A 303 3.71 -8.08 12.49
CA LEU A 303 2.74 -7.16 11.94
C LEU A 303 1.86 -7.94 10.95
N ILE A 304 0.55 -7.99 11.23
CA ILE A 304 -0.42 -8.77 10.45
C ILE A 304 -1.43 -7.84 9.79
N CYS A 305 -1.40 -7.79 8.46
CA CYS A 305 -2.41 -7.10 7.65
C CYS A 305 -3.68 -7.95 7.48
N GLN A 306 -4.81 -7.32 7.19
CA GLN A 306 -6.09 -8.02 7.00
C GLN A 306 -6.06 -9.01 5.84
N TRP A 307 -5.33 -8.70 4.76
CA TRP A 307 -5.16 -9.63 3.65
C TRP A 307 -4.42 -10.90 4.05
N MET A 308 -3.48 -10.83 5.01
CA MET A 308 -2.79 -12.00 5.56
C MET A 308 -3.75 -12.86 6.36
N ARG A 309 -4.57 -12.23 7.23
CA ARG A 309 -5.62 -12.92 8.00
C ARG A 309 -6.60 -13.66 7.09
N ALA A 310 -7.02 -13.02 6.00
CA ALA A 310 -7.90 -13.62 5.00
C ALA A 310 -7.28 -14.87 4.32
N GLN A 311 -5.96 -14.97 4.30
CA GLN A 311 -5.20 -16.13 3.81
C GLN A 311 -4.84 -17.14 4.92
N GLY A 312 -5.24 -16.92 6.17
CA GLY A 312 -4.91 -17.79 7.31
C GLY A 312 -3.52 -17.56 7.93
N LEU A 313 -2.84 -16.49 7.49
CA LEU A 313 -1.52 -16.06 7.95
C LEU A 313 -1.69 -15.06 9.10
N ASP A 314 -2.12 -15.55 10.26
CA ASP A 314 -2.43 -14.74 11.45
C ASP A 314 -1.34 -14.86 12.54
N ASP A 315 -1.34 -13.94 13.50
CA ASP A 315 -0.48 -13.95 14.69
C ASP A 315 -0.78 -15.20 15.53
N ARG A 316 0.22 -16.07 15.65
CA ARG A 316 0.15 -17.35 16.36
C ARG A 316 0.64 -17.28 17.80
N ARG A 317 1.10 -16.12 18.29
CA ARG A 317 1.55 -15.95 19.69
C ARG A 317 0.44 -16.24 20.71
N THR A 318 -0.81 -16.01 20.33
CA THR A 318 -1.98 -16.27 21.19
C THR A 318 -2.46 -17.73 21.14
N ALA A 319 -2.17 -18.45 20.05
CA ALA A 319 -2.53 -19.86 19.88
C ALA A 319 -1.66 -20.80 20.72
N SER A 320 -0.46 -20.36 21.14
CA SER A 320 0.48 -21.11 21.99
C SER A 320 0.29 -20.92 23.50
N GLY A 321 -0.78 -20.24 23.93
CA GLY A 321 -1.16 -20.15 25.35
C GLY A 321 -0.22 -19.33 26.23
N THR A 322 0.67 -18.53 25.65
CA THR A 322 1.60 -17.69 26.42
C THR A 322 1.29 -16.22 26.13
N THR A 323 0.40 -15.64 26.94
CA THR A 323 0.31 -14.18 27.05
C THR A 323 1.58 -13.69 27.74
N ALA A 324 2.38 -12.91 27.04
CA ALA A 324 3.41 -12.07 27.64
C ALA A 324 3.27 -10.64 27.06
N PRO A 325 3.55 -9.61 27.88
CA PRO A 325 2.98 -8.26 27.78
C PRO A 325 3.41 -7.45 26.56
#